data_AF-A0A1A8Q5T7-F1
#
_entry.id   AF-A0A1A8Q5T7-F1
#
_cell.length_a   1.000
_cell.length_b   1.000
_cell.length_c   1.000
_cell.angle_alpha   90.00
_cell.angle_beta   90.00
_cell.angle_gamma   90.00
#
_symmetry.space_group_name_H-M   'P 1'
#
loop_
_entity.id
_entity.type
_entity.pdbx_description
1 polymer ?
#
loop_
_entity_poly.entity_id
_entity_poly.type
_entity_poly.pdbx_seq_one_letter_code
_entity_poly.pdbx_strand_id
1 'polypeptide(L)'
;GREVGLMPKVVSWLEAQGFLLYQKTTRNTYLESKADGPGRPPSNMDRFERCLSIFKLPKVEKQEAKDSQNVTENCLQANQKSDEPECPEAAPDRRWRAVRVDLVVSPISQFAFALLGWTGSKLFERELRRWAGYEKGMSLSSHALYDNNQRKYLRASSEEEIFAHLGLEFIP
;
A
#
# COMPACT_ATOMS: atom_id res chain seq x y z
N GLY A 1 4.91 -1.67 21.25
CA GLY A 1 5.38 -0.36 20.78
C GLY A 1 4.42 0.73 21.20
N ARG A 2 4.80 2.00 21.04
CA ARG A 2 3.92 3.16 21.27
C ARG A 2 2.76 3.24 20.26
N GLU A 3 2.84 2.45 19.21
CA GLU A 3 2.00 2.41 18.01
C GLU A 3 0.78 1.49 18.21
N VAL A 4 0.78 0.68 19.27
CA VAL A 4 -0.32 -0.23 19.60
C VAL A 4 -1.58 0.59 19.88
N GLY A 5 -2.68 0.23 19.20
CA GLY A 5 -3.95 0.93 19.35
C GLY A 5 -4.06 2.22 18.53
N LEU A 6 -3.10 2.52 17.65
CA LEU A 6 -3.21 3.63 16.70
C LEU A 6 -4.30 3.37 15.66
N MET A 7 -4.33 2.17 15.05
CA MET A 7 -5.26 1.85 13.96
C MET A 7 -6.74 2.02 14.38
N PRO A 8 -7.21 1.48 15.52
CA PRO A 8 -8.61 1.66 15.93
C PRO A 8 -9.00 3.12 16.13
N LYS A 9 -8.09 3.97 16.65
CA LYS A 9 -8.33 5.41 16.84
C LYS A 9 -8.48 6.13 15.51
N VAL A 10 -7.58 5.86 14.55
CA VAL A 10 -7.62 6.46 13.22
C VAL A 10 -8.89 6.04 12.46
N VAL A 11 -9.20 4.74 12.47
CA VAL A 11 -10.40 4.21 11.79
C VAL A 11 -11.68 4.80 12.38
N SER A 12 -11.81 4.83 13.71
CA SER A 12 -12.97 5.41 14.39
C SER A 12 -13.13 6.91 14.06
N TRP A 13 -12.03 7.66 14.01
CA TRP A 13 -12.06 9.07 13.63
C TRP A 13 -12.50 9.26 12.17
N LEU A 14 -11.95 8.49 11.24
CA LEU A 14 -12.31 8.55 9.81
C LEU A 14 -13.78 8.16 9.55
N GLU A 15 -14.28 7.17 10.29
CA GLU A 15 -15.67 6.73 10.24
C GLU A 15 -16.62 7.82 10.75
N ALA A 16 -16.29 8.46 11.88
CA ALA A 16 -17.08 9.56 12.43
C ALA A 16 -17.17 10.77 11.47
N GLN A 17 -16.16 10.99 10.62
CA GLN A 17 -16.16 12.02 9.58
C GLN A 17 -16.90 11.59 8.29
N GLY A 18 -17.37 10.34 8.20
CA GLY A 18 -18.05 9.81 7.02
C GLY A 18 -17.14 9.58 5.81
N PHE A 19 -15.83 9.43 6.03
CA PHE A 19 -14.87 9.17 4.95
C PHE A 19 -14.79 7.70 4.55
N LEU A 20 -15.20 6.75 5.38
CA LEU A 20 -15.07 5.33 5.10
C LEU A 20 -16.37 4.75 4.53
N LEU A 21 -16.30 4.14 3.34
CA LEU A 21 -17.37 3.36 2.73
C LEU A 21 -17.24 1.88 3.10
N TYR A 22 -16.01 1.43 3.34
CA TYR A 22 -15.67 0.07 3.74
C TYR A 22 -14.37 0.09 4.52
N GLN A 23 -14.25 -0.77 5.52
CA GLN A 23 -12.99 -1.06 6.20
C GLN A 23 -12.94 -2.51 6.69
N LYS A 24 -11.75 -3.10 6.61
CA LYS A 24 -11.42 -4.40 7.21
C LYS A 24 -10.07 -4.31 7.89
N THR A 25 -10.11 -4.30 9.22
CA THR A 25 -8.90 -4.28 10.05
C THR A 25 -8.43 -5.70 10.40
N THR A 26 -7.15 -5.96 10.24
CA THR A 26 -6.44 -7.19 10.62
C THR A 26 -5.39 -6.83 11.67
N ARG A 27 -5.31 -7.62 12.75
CA ARG A 27 -4.35 -7.39 13.84
C ARG A 27 -2.93 -7.85 13.45
N ASN A 28 -1.93 -7.26 14.09
CA ASN A 28 -0.55 -7.72 13.96
C ASN A 28 -0.41 -9.15 14.54
N THR A 29 0.18 -10.06 13.76
CA THR A 29 0.43 -11.46 14.14
C THR A 29 1.91 -11.85 14.00
N TYR A 30 2.78 -10.87 13.78
CA TYR A 30 4.21 -11.09 13.69
C TYR A 30 4.83 -11.25 15.07
N LEU A 31 5.62 -12.32 15.23
CA LEU A 31 6.44 -12.58 16.40
C LEU A 31 7.83 -12.99 15.91
N GLU A 32 8.86 -12.32 16.42
CA GLU A 32 10.25 -12.71 16.18
C GLU A 32 10.59 -13.92 17.06
N SER A 33 10.83 -15.09 16.45
CA SER A 33 11.29 -16.28 17.17
C SER A 33 12.81 -16.21 17.33
N LYS A 34 13.30 -16.25 18.57
CA LYS A 34 14.74 -16.33 18.85
C LYS A 34 15.33 -17.72 18.56
N ALA A 35 14.50 -18.76 18.56
CA ALA A 35 14.96 -20.15 18.45
C ALA A 35 14.97 -20.66 17.00
N ASP A 36 13.98 -20.28 16.19
CA ASP A 36 13.71 -20.93 14.89
C ASP A 36 13.94 -20.01 13.68
N GLY A 37 14.51 -18.81 13.90
CA GLY A 37 14.63 -17.78 12.86
C GLY A 37 13.25 -17.31 12.34
N PRO A 38 13.22 -16.52 11.26
CA PRO A 38 11.95 -16.14 10.64
C PRO A 38 11.36 -17.38 9.96
N GLY A 39 10.37 -17.99 10.61
CA GLY A 39 9.60 -19.07 10.00
C GLY A 39 9.09 -18.65 8.63
N ARG A 40 9.25 -19.52 7.62
CA ARG A 40 8.82 -19.26 6.25
C ARG A 40 7.31 -19.07 6.26
N PRO A 41 6.79 -17.85 6.02
CA PRO A 41 5.36 -17.63 6.17
C PRO A 41 4.62 -18.42 5.08
N PRO A 42 3.43 -18.96 5.39
CA PRO A 42 2.60 -19.70 4.43
C PRO A 42 2.05 -18.79 3.32
N SER A 43 2.12 -17.46 3.50
CA SER A 43 1.68 -16.46 2.53
C SER A 43 2.77 -15.41 2.31
N ASN A 44 2.78 -14.81 1.11
CA ASN A 44 3.65 -13.68 0.79
C ASN A 44 3.23 -12.37 1.46
N MET A 45 2.09 -12.33 2.14
CA MET A 45 1.63 -11.12 2.82
C MET A 45 2.34 -10.93 4.16
N ASP A 46 2.60 -9.67 4.51
CA ASP A 46 3.08 -9.32 5.83
C ASP A 46 2.01 -9.58 6.92
N ARG A 47 2.48 -9.55 8.16
CA ARG A 47 1.73 -9.82 9.37
C ARG A 47 1.58 -8.57 10.24
N PHE A 48 1.79 -7.37 9.68
CA PHE A 48 1.54 -6.12 10.38
C PHE A 48 0.06 -5.92 10.70
N GLU A 49 -0.24 -4.96 11.58
CA GLU A 49 -1.61 -4.47 11.73
C GLU A 49 -1.98 -3.66 10.48
N ARG A 50 -3.11 -3.99 9.86
CA ARG A 50 -3.51 -3.45 8.56
C ARG A 50 -4.99 -3.13 8.50
N CYS A 51 -5.36 -2.08 7.78
CA CYS A 51 -6.73 -1.74 7.47
C CYS A 51 -6.88 -1.58 5.95
N LEU A 52 -7.58 -2.52 5.33
CA LEU A 52 -7.97 -2.43 3.93
C LEU A 52 -9.28 -1.66 3.85
N SER A 53 -9.31 -0.56 3.11
CA SER A 53 -10.45 0.37 3.18
C SER A 53 -10.80 0.99 1.83
N ILE A 54 -12.03 1.49 1.74
CA ILE A 54 -12.52 2.28 0.61
C ILE A 54 -12.98 3.62 1.15
N PHE A 55 -12.32 4.68 0.72
CA PHE A 55 -12.58 6.06 1.09
C PHE A 55 -13.60 6.71 0.15
N LYS A 56 -14.43 7.59 0.71
CA LYS A 56 -15.30 8.54 0.03
C LYS A 56 -14.57 9.86 -0.12
N LEU A 57 -13.91 10.07 -1.26
CA LEU A 57 -13.15 11.29 -1.52
C LEU A 57 -14.00 12.30 -2.31
N PRO A 58 -14.24 13.53 -1.82
CA PRO A 58 -14.91 14.56 -2.60
C PRO A 58 -14.21 14.83 -3.93
N LYS A 59 -14.96 15.03 -5.00
CA LYS A 59 -14.40 15.55 -6.25
C LYS A 59 -14.14 17.04 -6.02
N VAL A 60 -12.88 17.47 -6.10
CA VAL A 60 -12.58 18.90 -6.21
C VAL A 60 -12.90 19.27 -7.65
N GLU A 61 -13.98 20.02 -7.85
CA GLU A 61 -14.24 20.67 -9.13
C GLU A 61 -13.09 21.66 -9.35
N LYS A 62 -12.25 21.38 -10.35
CA LYS A 62 -11.29 22.38 -10.81
C LYS A 62 -12.12 23.52 -11.39
N GLN A 63 -12.23 24.62 -10.65
CA GLN A 63 -12.66 25.89 -11.21
C GLN A 63 -11.59 26.32 -12.23
N GLU A 64 -11.69 25.81 -13.46
CA GLU A 64 -11.15 26.54 -14.59
C GLU A 64 -11.96 27.82 -14.66
N ALA A 65 -11.31 28.94 -14.33
CA ALA A 65 -11.82 30.27 -14.60
C ALA A 65 -12.06 30.37 -16.13
N LYS A 66 -13.29 30.04 -16.55
CA LYS A 66 -13.78 30.40 -17.88
C LYS A 66 -14.15 31.87 -17.83
N ASP A 67 -13.16 32.71 -18.12
CA ASP A 67 -13.45 34.03 -18.64
C ASP A 67 -14.24 33.85 -19.93
N SER A 68 -15.40 34.50 -19.94
CA SER A 68 -16.39 34.42 -21.01
C SER A 68 -15.94 35.29 -22.17
N GLN A 69 -15.71 34.73 -23.35
CA GLN A 69 -16.05 35.39 -24.62
C GLN A 69 -16.57 34.38 -25.65
N ASN A 70 -17.81 34.64 -26.08
CA ASN A 70 -18.52 33.98 -27.17
C ASN A 70 -17.81 34.15 -28.51
N VAL A 71 -17.72 33.10 -29.33
CA VAL A 71 -17.98 33.17 -30.77
C VAL A 71 -18.69 31.89 -31.21
N THR A 72 -19.89 32.09 -31.74
CA THR A 72 -20.74 31.14 -32.49
C THR A 72 -20.06 30.63 -33.75
N GLU A 73 -20.19 29.34 -34.09
CA GLU A 73 -20.70 28.88 -35.39
C GLU A 73 -20.86 27.34 -35.46
N ASN A 74 -21.92 26.94 -36.15
CA ASN A 74 -22.44 25.58 -36.33
C ASN A 74 -21.51 24.66 -37.13
N CYS A 75 -21.57 23.35 -36.87
CA CYS A 75 -21.78 22.39 -37.96
C CYS A 75 -22.49 21.11 -37.48
N LEU A 76 -23.38 20.62 -38.34
CA LEU A 76 -24.45 19.68 -38.13
C LEU A 76 -24.02 18.20 -38.24
N GLN A 77 -24.74 17.37 -37.49
CA GLN A 77 -25.19 16.00 -37.80
C GLN A 77 -24.22 14.99 -38.47
N ALA A 78 -23.96 13.90 -37.75
CA ALA A 78 -23.99 12.57 -38.36
C ALA A 78 -24.52 11.57 -37.33
N ASN A 79 -25.71 11.06 -37.62
CA ASN A 79 -26.47 10.08 -36.86
C ASN A 79 -26.12 8.69 -37.41
N GLN A 80 -25.55 7.78 -36.61
CA GLN A 80 -25.59 6.34 -36.92
C GLN A 80 -25.83 5.53 -35.63
N LYS A 81 -26.88 4.74 -35.74
CA LYS A 81 -27.55 3.90 -34.75
C LYS A 81 -26.91 2.50 -34.82
N SER A 82 -26.55 1.90 -33.69
CA SER A 82 -26.35 0.45 -33.61
C SER A 82 -26.62 -0.03 -32.19
N ASP A 83 -27.53 -0.99 -32.10
CA ASP A 83 -28.10 -1.64 -30.92
C ASP A 83 -27.05 -2.37 -30.07
N GLU A 84 -27.06 -2.14 -28.74
CA GLU A 84 -26.47 -2.98 -27.67
C GLU A 84 -27.01 -2.48 -26.31
N PRO A 85 -27.13 -3.33 -25.28
CA PRO A 85 -28.07 -3.16 -24.18
C PRO A 85 -27.70 -1.99 -23.27
N GLU A 86 -28.73 -1.23 -22.89
CA GLU A 86 -28.66 -0.07 -21.99
C GLU A 86 -27.82 -0.38 -20.73
N CYS A 87 -26.64 0.26 -20.67
CA CYS A 87 -25.92 0.45 -19.42
C CYS A 87 -26.83 1.25 -18.47
N PRO A 88 -26.95 0.87 -17.18
CA PRO A 88 -27.81 1.59 -16.27
C PRO A 88 -27.38 3.05 -16.22
N GLU A 89 -28.38 3.93 -16.40
CA GLU A 89 -28.35 5.38 -16.43
C GLU A 89 -27.16 5.99 -15.68
N ALA A 90 -26.52 6.98 -16.34
CA ALA A 90 -25.47 7.81 -15.78
C ALA A 90 -25.75 8.12 -14.30
N ALA A 91 -24.97 7.48 -13.43
CA ALA A 91 -25.13 7.63 -11.99
C ALA A 91 -25.19 9.14 -11.66
N PRO A 92 -26.13 9.57 -10.80
CA PRO A 92 -26.32 10.98 -10.46
C PRO A 92 -24.96 11.57 -10.12
N ASP A 93 -24.66 12.76 -10.66
CA ASP A 93 -23.34 13.38 -10.63
C ASP A 93 -22.72 13.25 -9.24
N ARG A 94 -21.90 12.22 -9.09
CA ARG A 94 -21.47 11.77 -7.77
C ARG A 94 -20.39 12.75 -7.38
N ARG A 95 -20.73 13.66 -6.46
CA ARG A 95 -19.82 14.68 -5.87
C ARG A 95 -18.59 14.10 -5.16
N TRP A 96 -18.39 12.79 -5.24
CA TRP A 96 -17.32 12.05 -4.60
C TRP A 96 -16.95 10.80 -5.42
N ARG A 97 -15.73 10.32 -5.23
CA ARG A 97 -15.15 9.11 -5.83
C ARG A 97 -14.77 8.12 -4.72
N ALA A 98 -15.04 6.84 -4.96
CA ALA A 98 -14.56 5.76 -4.10
C ALA A 98 -13.06 5.49 -4.38
N VAL A 99 -12.23 5.46 -3.35
CA VAL A 99 -10.78 5.24 -3.47
C VAL A 99 -10.34 4.16 -2.51
N ARG A 100 -9.74 3.08 -3.01
CA ARG A 100 -9.14 2.08 -2.14
C ARG A 100 -7.86 2.62 -1.51
N VAL A 101 -7.75 2.50 -0.19
CA VAL A 101 -6.58 2.92 0.59
C VAL A 101 -6.25 1.80 1.56
N ASP A 102 -4.99 1.39 1.59
CA ASP A 102 -4.50 0.37 2.49
C ASP A 102 -3.60 1.04 3.54
N LEU A 103 -3.99 0.94 4.82
CA LEU A 103 -3.23 1.47 5.95
C LEU A 103 -2.47 0.34 6.63
N VAL A 104 -1.22 0.58 6.97
CA VAL A 104 -0.33 -0.41 7.61
C VAL A 104 0.37 0.25 8.78
N VAL A 105 0.38 -0.42 9.94
CA VAL A 105 1.08 0.02 11.14
C VAL A 105 2.22 -0.93 11.44
N SER A 106 3.44 -0.41 11.38
CA SER A 106 4.67 -1.13 11.70
C SER A 106 5.32 -0.54 12.96
N PRO A 107 5.89 -1.38 13.86
CA PRO A 107 6.78 -0.89 14.90
C PRO A 107 7.96 -0.11 14.30
N ILE A 108 8.42 0.95 14.98
CA ILE A 108 9.52 1.79 14.47
C ILE A 108 10.80 0.99 14.13
N SER A 109 11.11 -0.04 14.93
CA SER A 109 12.26 -0.93 14.72
C SER A 109 12.15 -1.82 13.47
N GLN A 110 10.97 -1.91 12.86
CA GLN A 110 10.68 -2.68 11.65
C GLN A 110 10.31 -1.77 10.48
N PHE A 111 10.33 -0.45 10.67
CA PHE A 111 9.84 0.51 9.69
C PHE A 111 10.60 0.43 8.36
N ALA A 112 11.93 0.35 8.39
CA ALA A 112 12.73 0.22 7.17
C ALA A 112 12.38 -1.03 6.34
N PHE A 113 12.19 -2.17 7.00
CA PHE A 113 11.78 -3.42 6.32
C PHE A 113 10.34 -3.34 5.79
N ALA A 114 9.46 -2.68 6.54
CA ALA A 114 8.08 -2.47 6.13
C ALA A 114 8.01 -1.56 4.91
N LEU A 115 8.77 -0.47 4.92
CA LEU A 115 8.87 0.49 3.82
C LEU A 115 9.33 -0.23 2.56
N LEU A 116 10.48 -0.89 2.58
CA LEU A 116 11.00 -1.66 1.45
C LEU A 116 9.96 -2.65 0.89
N GLY A 117 9.33 -3.41 1.78
CA GLY A 117 8.32 -4.40 1.44
C GLY A 117 7.03 -3.84 0.82
N TRP A 118 6.65 -2.61 1.18
CA TRP A 118 5.42 -1.95 0.73
C TRP A 118 5.64 -0.94 -0.40
N THR A 119 6.86 -0.43 -0.57
CA THR A 119 7.29 0.36 -1.73
C THR A 119 7.28 -0.52 -2.99
N GLY A 120 7.81 -1.75 -2.89
CA GLY A 120 7.85 -2.68 -4.02
C GLY A 120 8.82 -2.22 -5.12
N SER A 121 8.67 -2.65 -6.38
CA SER A 121 7.59 -3.45 -6.97
C SER A 121 7.54 -4.91 -6.52
N LYS A 122 6.45 -5.63 -6.83
CA LYS A 122 6.31 -7.06 -6.51
C LYS A 122 7.46 -7.92 -7.06
N LEU A 123 7.96 -7.60 -8.26
CA LEU A 123 9.07 -8.31 -8.88
C LEU A 123 10.37 -8.01 -8.14
N PHE A 124 10.61 -6.72 -7.86
CA PHE A 124 11.79 -6.25 -7.12
C PHE A 124 11.90 -6.96 -5.78
N GLU A 125 10.83 -6.94 -4.97
CA GLU A 125 10.78 -7.63 -3.67
C GLU A 125 11.03 -9.13 -3.78
N ARG A 126 10.52 -9.78 -4.82
CA ARG A 126 10.72 -11.22 -5.04
C ARG A 126 12.18 -11.53 -5.35
N GLU A 127 12.80 -10.78 -6.26
CA GLU A 127 14.20 -11.02 -6.63
C GLU A 127 15.15 -10.60 -5.50
N LEU A 128 14.85 -9.55 -4.73
CA LEU A 128 15.65 -9.15 -3.58
C LEU A 128 15.65 -10.23 -2.47
N ARG A 129 14.49 -10.80 -2.15
CA ARG A 129 14.39 -11.92 -1.20
C ARG A 129 15.07 -13.17 -1.72
N ARG A 130 15.01 -13.42 -3.03
CA ARG A 130 15.72 -14.52 -3.68
C ARG A 130 17.23 -14.32 -3.57
N TRP A 131 17.74 -13.14 -3.90
CA TRP A 131 19.15 -12.78 -3.77
C TRP A 131 19.64 -12.97 -2.33
N ALA A 132 18.91 -12.44 -1.35
CA ALA A 132 19.23 -12.61 0.07
C ALA A 132 19.40 -14.10 0.43
N GLY A 133 18.46 -14.95 0.00
CA GLY A 133 18.50 -16.38 0.29
C GLY A 133 19.62 -17.14 -0.42
N TYR A 134 19.75 -16.95 -1.73
CA TYR A 134 20.68 -17.72 -2.57
C TYR A 134 22.13 -17.24 -2.44
N GLU A 135 22.37 -15.92 -2.49
CA GLU A 135 23.72 -15.35 -2.55
C GLU A 135 24.28 -15.02 -1.17
N LYS A 136 23.43 -14.63 -0.22
CA LYS A 136 23.87 -14.21 1.13
C LYS A 136 23.55 -15.21 2.23
N GLY A 137 22.76 -16.25 1.96
CA GLY A 137 22.30 -17.16 3.00
C GLY A 137 21.46 -16.44 4.07
N MET A 138 20.73 -15.39 3.68
CA MET A 138 19.90 -14.58 4.57
C MET A 138 18.42 -14.71 4.21
N SER A 139 17.56 -14.57 5.21
CA SER A 139 16.10 -14.61 5.06
C SER A 139 15.54 -13.20 5.23
N LEU A 140 15.24 -12.54 4.11
CA LEU A 140 14.60 -11.22 4.07
C LEU A 140 13.07 -11.34 4.07
N SER A 141 12.41 -10.50 4.86
CA SER A 141 10.95 -10.33 4.89
C SER A 141 10.59 -8.87 5.14
N SER A 142 9.31 -8.51 4.97
CA SER A 142 8.81 -7.16 5.29
C SER A 142 8.92 -6.77 6.76
N HIS A 143 9.36 -7.67 7.66
CA HIS A 143 9.47 -7.37 9.10
C HIS A 143 10.92 -7.32 9.57
N ALA A 144 11.80 -8.10 8.97
CA ALA A 144 13.18 -8.28 9.41
C ALA A 144 14.04 -8.97 8.35
N LEU A 145 15.34 -8.79 8.51
CA LEU A 145 16.40 -9.57 7.86
C LEU A 145 17.06 -10.51 8.88
N TYR A 146 17.21 -11.77 8.54
CA TYR A 146 17.86 -12.77 9.38
C TYR A 146 19.03 -13.41 8.65
N ASP A 147 20.19 -13.40 9.30
CA ASP A 147 21.38 -14.10 8.81
C ASP A 147 21.35 -15.55 9.29
N ASN A 148 21.21 -16.51 8.38
CA ASN A 148 21.14 -17.93 8.73
C ASN A 148 22.51 -18.49 9.13
N ASN A 149 23.61 -17.90 8.64
CA ASN A 149 24.97 -18.33 8.96
C ASN A 149 25.32 -17.92 10.39
N GLN A 150 25.00 -16.68 10.75
CA GLN A 150 25.25 -16.14 12.09
C GLN A 150 24.10 -16.38 13.08
N ARG A 151 22.98 -16.95 12.60
CA ARG A 151 21.74 -17.20 13.36
C ARG A 151 21.27 -15.97 14.15
N LYS A 152 21.25 -14.82 13.49
CA LYS A 152 20.91 -13.54 14.14
C LYS A 152 20.05 -12.64 13.27
N TYR A 153 19.19 -11.87 13.91
CA TYR A 153 18.45 -10.80 13.26
C TYR A 153 19.36 -9.59 13.04
N LEU A 154 19.39 -9.10 11.81
CA LEU A 154 20.04 -7.86 11.43
C LEU A 154 19.02 -6.73 11.54
N ARG A 155 19.36 -5.69 12.29
CA ARG A 155 18.53 -4.48 12.42
C ARG A 155 18.96 -3.47 11.35
N ALA A 156 17.98 -2.69 10.90
CA ALA A 156 18.19 -1.59 9.98
C ALA A 156 17.25 -0.44 10.37
N SER A 157 17.76 0.78 10.28
CA SER A 157 17.03 2.03 10.49
C SER A 157 16.60 2.70 9.19
N SER A 158 17.20 2.31 8.06
CA SER A 158 16.90 2.81 6.71
C SER A 158 16.96 1.69 5.67
N GLU A 159 16.49 1.94 4.45
CA GLU A 159 16.55 0.96 3.35
C GLU A 159 18.01 0.74 2.91
N GLU A 160 18.82 1.79 2.86
CA GLU A 160 20.24 1.75 2.51
C GLU A 160 21.03 0.79 3.43
N GLU A 161 20.72 0.77 4.73
CA GLU A 161 21.34 -0.19 5.66
C GLU A 161 20.95 -1.64 5.33
N ILE A 162 19.72 -1.88 4.85
CA ILE A 162 19.29 -3.22 4.41
C ILE A 162 20.12 -3.65 3.19
N PHE A 163 20.29 -2.76 2.21
CA PHE A 163 21.11 -3.04 1.03
C PHE A 163 22.59 -3.25 1.39
N ALA A 164 23.12 -2.49 2.35
CA ALA A 164 24.47 -2.67 2.87
C ALA A 164 24.67 -4.06 3.49
N HIS A 165 23.71 -4.54 4.31
CA HIS A 165 23.73 -5.91 4.83
C HIS A 165 23.70 -6.97 3.72
N LEU A 166 22.96 -6.70 2.64
CA LEU A 166 22.85 -7.56 1.46
C LEU A 166 24.02 -7.40 0.48
N GLY A 167 24.98 -6.51 0.75
CA GLY A 167 26.12 -6.21 -0.12
C GLY A 167 25.70 -5.76 -1.52
N LEU A 168 24.62 -4.99 -1.62
CA LEU A 168 24.07 -4.44 -2.85
C LEU A 168 24.22 -2.92 -2.85
N GLU A 169 24.30 -2.34 -4.05
CA GLU A 169 24.14 -0.90 -4.24
C GLU A 169 22.67 -0.51 -4.02
N PHE A 170 22.44 0.61 -3.33
CA PHE A 170 21.08 1.10 -3.06
C PHE A 170 20.40 1.57 -4.35
N ILE A 171 19.10 1.27 -4.46
CA ILE A 171 18.26 1.64 -5.60
C ILE A 171 17.09 2.47 -5.06
N PRO A 172 16.99 3.77 -5.42
CA PRO A 172 15.90 4.65 -4.99
C PRO A 172 14.60 4.43 -5.77
#